data_AF-A0A8J2MMM7-F1
#
_entry.id   AF-A0A8J2MMM7-F1
#
_cell.length_a   1.000
_cell.length_b   1.000
_cell.length_c   1.000
_cell.angle_alpha   90.00
_cell.angle_beta   90.00
_cell.angle_gamma   90.00
#
_symmetry.space_group_name_H-M   'P 1'
#
loop_
_entity.id
_entity.type
_entity.pdbx_description
1 polymer ?
#
loop_
_entity_poly.entity_id
_entity_poly.type
_entity_poly.pdbx_seq_one_letter_code
_entity_poly.pdbx_strand_id
1 'polypeptide(L)'
;IKEFSRMRQISKYNTFEKARLKGGLLLGEILHRFQNVSAGIKVEAHKMFLYSAHDATISSLQHALNVSNSLLVPYSACLIMELYQTKMNETIIKILYKNETENEDIHELFVPGCSVPCKLDQLVTLSSPTILNTIDDLNKACGEKEIATNDCVTVYADSETSNNNANRRNVTIMFSISIALLLLYLLSRSCCR
;
A
#
# COMPACT_ATOMS: atom_id res chain seq x y z
N ILE A 1 20.41 -20.33 -11.04
CA ILE A 1 18.98 -19.98 -11.28
C ILE A 1 18.50 -18.87 -10.34
N LYS A 2 18.63 -19.01 -9.00
CA LYS A 2 18.17 -17.97 -8.05
C LYS A 2 18.81 -16.57 -8.24
N GLU A 3 20.11 -16.52 -8.55
CA GLU A 3 20.79 -15.23 -8.80
C GLU A 3 20.23 -14.46 -10.00
N PHE A 4 19.87 -15.15 -11.08
CA PHE A 4 19.26 -14.48 -12.24
C PHE A 4 17.89 -13.90 -11.90
N SER A 5 17.07 -14.65 -11.14
CA SER A 5 15.79 -14.16 -10.62
C SER A 5 15.97 -12.95 -9.70
N ARG A 6 16.99 -12.97 -8.83
CA ARG A 6 17.35 -11.85 -7.95
C ARG A 6 17.70 -10.60 -8.75
N MET A 7 18.62 -10.70 -9.71
CA MET A 7 19.03 -9.58 -10.56
C MET A 7 17.86 -9.00 -11.34
N ARG A 8 17.02 -9.87 -11.94
CA ARG A 8 15.81 -9.45 -12.65
C ARG A 8 14.89 -8.64 -11.75
N GLN A 9 14.66 -9.11 -10.52
CA GLN A 9 13.76 -8.45 -9.57
C GLN A 9 14.31 -7.08 -9.13
N ILE A 10 15.59 -7.00 -8.74
CA ILE A 10 16.24 -5.74 -8.34
C ILE A 10 16.21 -4.71 -9.46
N SER A 11 16.45 -5.13 -10.72
CA SER A 11 16.48 -4.20 -11.87
C SER A 11 15.16 -3.44 -12.08
N LYS A 12 14.05 -3.92 -11.50
CA LYS A 12 12.74 -3.26 -11.54
C LYS A 12 12.66 -2.03 -10.63
N TYR A 13 13.56 -1.88 -9.66
CA TYR A 13 13.49 -0.86 -8.60
C TYR A 13 14.83 -0.14 -8.34
N ASN A 14 15.93 -0.58 -8.97
CA ASN A 14 17.31 -0.17 -8.68
C ASN A 14 17.68 1.31 -8.96
N THR A 15 16.72 2.15 -9.32
CA THR A 15 16.93 3.58 -9.60
C THR A 15 15.83 4.37 -8.90
N PHE A 16 16.11 5.59 -8.46
CA PHE A 16 15.12 6.45 -7.80
C PHE A 16 13.84 6.64 -8.62
N GLU A 17 13.94 6.80 -9.94
CA GLU A 17 12.78 6.93 -10.82
C GLU A 17 11.88 5.68 -10.81
N LYS A 18 12.46 4.49 -11.00
CA LYS A 18 11.71 3.24 -10.91
C LYS A 18 11.11 3.01 -9.52
N ALA A 19 11.87 3.30 -8.46
CA ALA A 19 11.38 3.19 -7.09
C ALA A 19 10.19 4.13 -6.86
N ARG A 20 10.26 5.36 -7.38
CA ARG A 20 9.18 6.35 -7.35
C ARG A 20 7.90 5.83 -8.00
N LEU A 21 8.00 5.29 -9.21
CA LEU A 21 6.84 4.79 -9.95
C LEU A 21 6.26 3.47 -9.41
N LYS A 22 7.04 2.71 -8.63
CA LYS A 22 6.63 1.39 -8.11
C LYS A 22 6.20 1.40 -6.65
N GLY A 23 7.02 1.98 -5.78
CA GLY A 23 6.78 2.02 -4.33
C GLY A 23 6.40 3.41 -3.82
N GLY A 24 6.62 4.45 -4.63
CA GLY A 24 6.48 5.84 -4.21
C GLY A 24 5.08 6.26 -3.80
N LEU A 25 4.05 5.76 -4.48
CA LEU A 25 2.65 6.05 -4.12
C LEU A 25 2.30 5.50 -2.72
N LEU A 26 2.67 4.24 -2.45
CA LEU A 26 2.41 3.61 -1.16
C LEU A 26 3.24 4.26 -0.04
N LEU A 27 4.52 4.57 -0.31
CA LEU A 27 5.36 5.28 0.65
C LEU A 27 4.80 6.67 0.97
N GLY A 28 4.36 7.40 -0.06
CA GLY A 28 3.72 8.71 0.09
C GLY A 28 2.47 8.64 0.96
N GLU A 29 1.59 7.66 0.74
CA GLU A 29 0.39 7.47 1.56
C GLU A 29 0.73 7.16 3.03
N ILE A 30 1.70 6.28 3.28
CA ILE A 30 2.12 5.93 4.65
C ILE A 30 2.70 7.14 5.38
N LEU A 31 3.58 7.91 4.72
CA LEU A 31 4.18 9.11 5.32
C LEU A 31 3.14 10.20 5.56
N HIS A 32 2.22 10.41 4.64
CA HIS A 32 1.11 11.35 4.81
C HIS A 32 0.23 10.95 6.02
N ARG A 33 -0.06 9.66 6.20
CA ARG A 33 -0.77 9.16 7.39
C ARG A 33 0.02 9.44 8.67
N PHE A 34 1.33 9.21 8.68
CA PHE A 34 2.16 9.50 9.84
C PHE A 34 2.21 11.00 10.18
N GLN A 35 2.27 11.87 9.17
CA GLN A 35 2.17 13.32 9.36
C GLN A 35 0.82 13.71 9.98
N ASN A 36 -0.28 13.16 9.49
CA ASN A 36 -1.61 13.43 10.04
C ASN A 36 -1.75 12.97 11.49
N VAL A 37 -1.25 11.77 11.83
CA VAL A 37 -1.22 11.26 13.20
C VAL A 37 -0.35 12.15 14.09
N SER A 38 0.83 12.55 13.62
CA SER A 38 1.74 13.45 14.33
C SER A 38 1.13 14.84 14.57
N ALA A 39 0.26 15.31 13.68
CA ALA A 39 -0.45 16.58 13.80
C ALA A 39 -1.72 16.50 14.66
N GLY A 40 -2.09 15.31 15.17
CA GLY A 40 -3.31 15.10 15.94
C GLY A 40 -4.60 15.13 15.10
N ILE A 41 -4.47 14.98 13.77
CA ILE A 41 -5.62 14.90 12.87
C ILE A 41 -6.26 13.52 13.03
N LYS A 42 -7.59 13.50 13.23
CA LYS A 42 -8.34 12.25 13.40
C LYS A 42 -8.25 11.39 12.13
N VAL A 43 -7.73 10.17 12.25
CA VAL A 43 -7.58 9.21 11.15
C VAL A 43 -8.49 7.99 11.38
N GLU A 44 -9.03 7.36 10.34
CA GLU A 44 -10.03 6.28 10.50
C GLU A 44 -9.52 5.09 11.34
N ALA A 45 -8.22 4.76 11.23
CA ALA A 45 -7.53 3.82 12.11
C ALA A 45 -6.32 4.50 12.77
N HIS A 46 -6.37 4.67 14.10
CA HIS A 46 -5.36 5.48 14.81
C HIS A 46 -4.14 4.69 15.31
N LYS A 47 -4.20 3.34 15.30
CA LYS A 47 -3.19 2.51 15.98
C LYS A 47 -2.39 1.59 15.07
N MET A 48 -3.01 1.05 14.01
CA MET A 48 -2.34 0.08 13.13
C MET A 48 -3.02 0.05 11.76
N PHE A 49 -2.20 -0.04 10.71
CA PHE A 49 -2.62 -0.34 9.34
C PHE A 49 -1.87 -1.58 8.87
N LEU A 50 -2.60 -2.53 8.28
CA LEU A 50 -2.03 -3.79 7.82
C LEU A 50 -2.26 -3.94 6.32
N TYR A 51 -1.16 -4.04 5.58
CA TYR A 51 -1.17 -4.21 4.12
C TYR A 51 -0.77 -5.65 3.79
N SER A 52 -1.72 -6.46 3.31
CA SER A 52 -1.41 -7.76 2.73
C SER A 52 -0.96 -7.56 1.29
N ALA A 53 0.29 -7.91 0.98
CA ALA A 53 0.91 -7.58 -0.30
C ALA A 53 1.90 -8.67 -0.75
N HIS A 54 2.48 -8.46 -1.94
CA HIS A 54 3.47 -9.36 -2.52
C HIS A 54 4.91 -8.95 -2.16
N ASP A 55 5.84 -9.89 -2.36
CA ASP A 55 7.29 -9.69 -2.27
C ASP A 55 7.77 -8.46 -3.07
N ALA A 56 7.19 -8.25 -4.26
CA ALA A 56 7.42 -7.11 -5.12
C ALA A 56 7.09 -5.75 -4.45
N THR A 57 6.07 -5.71 -3.61
CA THR A 57 5.63 -4.49 -2.88
C THR A 57 6.60 -4.15 -1.76
N ILE A 58 7.02 -5.16 -0.98
CA ILE A 58 8.02 -4.96 0.07
C ILE A 58 9.35 -4.52 -0.55
N SER A 59 9.75 -5.17 -1.64
CA SER A 59 10.97 -4.81 -2.37
C SER A 59 10.91 -3.38 -2.91
N SER A 60 9.79 -2.97 -3.54
CA SER A 60 9.65 -1.60 -4.06
C SER A 60 9.67 -0.55 -2.96
N LEU A 61 9.04 -0.81 -1.80
CA LEU A 61 9.09 0.06 -0.63
C LEU A 61 10.50 0.20 -0.06
N GLN A 62 11.22 -0.91 0.11
CA GLN A 62 12.60 -0.88 0.61
C GLN A 62 13.53 -0.08 -0.33
N HIS A 63 13.33 -0.18 -1.65
CA HIS A 63 14.08 0.65 -2.61
C HIS A 63 13.66 2.13 -2.56
N ALA A 64 12.37 2.42 -2.41
CA ALA A 64 11.87 3.80 -2.28
C ALA A 64 12.39 4.49 -1.01
N LEU A 65 12.54 3.73 0.07
CA LEU A 65 13.18 4.15 1.34
C LEU A 65 14.71 4.13 1.30
N ASN A 66 15.32 3.63 0.21
CA ASN A 66 16.77 3.45 0.06
C ASN A 66 17.42 2.57 1.17
N VAL A 67 16.71 1.52 1.61
CA VAL A 67 17.16 0.58 2.65
C VAL A 67 17.24 -0.88 2.17
N SER A 68 17.04 -1.12 0.87
CA SER A 68 17.04 -2.48 0.33
C SER A 68 18.42 -3.14 0.43
N ASN A 69 18.44 -4.37 0.92
CA ASN A 69 19.64 -5.22 0.94
C ASN A 69 19.90 -5.96 -0.38
N SER A 70 19.12 -5.68 -1.44
CA SER A 70 19.25 -6.34 -2.74
C SER A 70 19.11 -7.88 -2.67
N LEU A 71 18.34 -8.40 -1.71
CA LEU A 71 17.96 -9.81 -1.64
C LEU A 71 16.51 -10.01 -2.08
N LEU A 72 16.17 -11.25 -2.40
CA LEU A 72 14.77 -11.62 -2.61
C LEU A 72 14.05 -11.60 -1.27
N VAL A 73 12.84 -11.03 -1.26
CA VAL A 73 11.99 -11.02 -0.08
C VAL A 73 11.45 -12.44 0.14
N PRO A 74 11.70 -13.08 1.29
CA PRO A 74 11.20 -14.43 1.56
C PRO A 74 9.70 -14.42 1.87
N TYR A 75 9.09 -15.60 1.85
CA TYR A 75 7.69 -15.77 2.20
C TYR A 75 7.41 -15.28 3.63
N SER A 76 6.24 -14.66 3.80
CA SER A 76 5.79 -14.12 5.08
C SER A 76 6.71 -13.06 5.70
N ALA A 77 7.61 -12.46 4.91
CA ALA A 77 8.38 -11.31 5.36
C ALA A 77 7.46 -10.10 5.61
N CYS A 78 7.83 -9.27 6.58
CA CYS A 78 7.06 -8.10 7.00
C CYS A 78 7.97 -6.88 7.13
N LEU A 79 7.56 -5.77 6.52
CA LEU A 79 8.14 -4.45 6.72
C LEU A 79 7.23 -3.67 7.65
N ILE A 80 7.73 -3.30 8.82
CA ILE A 80 6.98 -2.65 9.89
C ILE A 80 7.54 -1.23 10.03
N MET A 81 6.66 -0.24 10.04
CA MET A 81 7.01 1.15 10.29
C MET A 81 6.24 1.65 11.50
N GLU A 82 6.98 2.07 12.52
CA GLU A 82 6.43 2.47 13.82
C GLU A 82 6.66 3.97 14.04
N LEU A 83 5.62 4.65 14.50
CA LEU A 83 5.64 6.06 14.82
C LEU A 83 5.64 6.24 16.34
N TYR A 84 6.61 6.98 16.87
CA TYR A 84 6.73 7.25 18.29
C TYR A 84 6.75 8.76 18.56
N GLN A 85 6.15 9.15 19.68
CA GLN A 85 6.28 10.50 20.22
C GLN A 85 7.25 10.47 21.41
N THR A 86 8.29 11.29 21.35
CA THR A 86 9.28 11.41 22.42
C THR A 86 8.78 12.32 23.54
N LYS A 87 9.45 12.29 24.70
CA LYS A 87 9.18 13.20 25.83
C LYS A 87 9.36 14.68 25.47
N MET A 88 10.16 14.97 24.44
CA MET A 88 10.39 16.33 23.94
C MET A 88 9.38 16.75 22.86
N ASN A 89 8.30 15.99 22.69
CA ASN A 89 7.27 16.20 21.68
C ASN A 89 7.78 16.09 20.22
N GLU A 90 8.92 15.45 20.02
CA GLU A 90 9.43 15.12 18.68
C GLU A 90 8.86 13.77 18.22
N THR A 91 8.51 13.68 16.94
CA THR A 91 8.01 12.46 16.31
C THR A 91 9.14 11.71 15.59
N ILE A 92 9.39 10.47 15.99
CA ILE A 92 10.44 9.60 15.44
C ILE A 92 9.82 8.36 14.79
N ILE A 93 10.54 7.81 13.82
CA ILE A 93 10.15 6.60 13.10
C ILE A 93 11.18 5.51 13.32
N LYS A 94 10.70 4.29 13.52
CA LYS A 94 11.48 3.07 13.40
C LYS A 94 10.98 2.25 12.22
N ILE A 95 11.92 1.73 11.44
CA ILE A 95 11.64 0.83 10.33
C ILE A 95 12.24 -0.52 10.68
N LEU A 96 11.42 -1.56 10.70
CA LEU A 96 11.80 -2.89 11.10
C LEU A 96 11.49 -3.88 9.98
N TYR A 97 12.34 -4.88 9.80
CA TYR A 97 12.17 -5.91 8.78
C TYR A 97 12.31 -7.30 9.40
N LYS A 98 11.21 -8.05 9.37
CA LYS A 98 11.16 -9.47 9.76
C LYS A 98 11.15 -10.30 8.49
N ASN A 99 12.20 -11.09 8.27
CA ASN A 99 12.40 -11.89 7.06
C ASN A 99 12.66 -13.38 7.34
N GLU A 100 12.67 -13.79 8.60
CA GLU A 100 12.86 -15.18 9.00
C GLU A 100 11.69 -15.62 9.90
N THR A 101 11.14 -16.80 9.62
CA THR A 101 10.00 -17.36 10.36
C THR A 101 10.46 -18.03 11.66
N GLU A 102 11.55 -18.78 11.59
CA GLU A 102 12.06 -19.60 12.69
C GLU A 102 12.86 -18.79 13.71
N ASN A 103 13.33 -17.61 13.30
CA ASN A 103 14.07 -16.71 14.16
C ASN A 103 13.15 -15.57 14.67
N GLU A 104 13.25 -15.26 15.96
CA GLU A 104 12.54 -14.14 16.57
C GLU A 104 13.19 -12.79 16.22
N ASP A 105 14.39 -12.79 15.66
CA ASP A 105 15.12 -11.59 15.26
C ASP A 105 14.30 -10.71 14.30
N ILE A 106 14.34 -9.41 14.57
CA ILE A 106 13.75 -8.35 13.75
C ILE A 106 14.86 -7.34 13.47
N HIS A 107 15.11 -7.06 12.20
CA HIS A 107 16.19 -6.16 11.79
C HIS A 107 15.70 -4.71 11.74
N GLU A 108 16.32 -3.82 12.51
CA GLU A 108 16.09 -2.38 12.36
C GLU A 108 16.82 -1.86 11.10
N LEU A 109 16.08 -1.13 10.25
CA LEU A 109 16.57 -0.55 9.02
C LEU A 109 16.80 0.95 9.19
N PHE A 110 17.96 1.43 8.73
CA PHE A 110 18.36 2.83 8.84
C PHE A 110 18.35 3.49 7.46
N VAL A 111 17.57 4.55 7.31
CA VAL A 111 17.51 5.33 6.06
C VAL A 111 18.79 6.15 5.91
N PRO A 112 19.56 5.99 4.81
CA PRO A 112 20.78 6.74 4.60
C PRO A 112 20.54 8.24 4.66
N GLY A 113 21.34 8.94 5.46
CA GLY A 113 21.23 10.39 5.66
C GLY A 113 20.21 10.83 6.71
N CYS A 114 19.44 9.91 7.31
CA CYS A 114 18.60 10.24 8.46
C CYS A 114 19.38 10.19 9.78
N SER A 115 18.92 10.93 10.78
CA SER A 115 19.45 10.82 12.15
C SER A 115 19.08 9.48 12.81
N VAL A 116 19.75 9.14 13.90
CA VAL A 116 19.43 7.97 14.74
C VAL A 116 19.09 8.47 16.16
N PRO A 117 17.82 8.41 16.61
CA PRO A 117 16.63 7.91 15.90
C PRO A 117 16.15 8.84 14.77
N CYS A 118 15.55 8.27 13.73
CA CYS A 118 15.14 9.02 12.54
C CYS A 118 13.88 9.85 12.82
N LYS A 119 13.95 11.17 12.59
CA LYS A 119 12.80 12.09 12.74
C LYS A 119 11.85 11.98 11.55
N LEU A 120 10.54 12.06 11.78
CA LEU A 120 9.52 11.99 10.71
C LEU A 120 9.77 13.04 9.62
N ASP A 121 10.02 14.29 9.98
CA ASP A 121 10.24 15.38 9.01
C ASP A 121 11.49 15.16 8.14
N GLN A 122 12.54 14.57 8.73
CA GLN A 122 13.74 14.20 7.98
C GLN A 122 13.44 13.07 7.00
N LEU A 123 12.70 12.05 7.42
CA LEU A 123 12.32 10.94 6.55
C LEU A 123 11.50 11.43 5.36
N VAL A 124 10.51 12.30 5.59
CA VAL A 124 9.69 12.90 4.53
C VAL A 124 10.56 13.69 3.55
N THR A 125 11.50 14.49 4.06
CA THR A 125 12.41 15.28 3.23
C THR A 125 13.29 14.38 2.37
N LEU A 126 13.90 13.35 2.97
CA LEU A 126 14.77 12.40 2.27
C LEU A 126 14.02 11.56 1.25
N SER A 127 12.74 11.28 1.51
CA SER A 127 11.87 10.48 0.63
C SER A 127 11.19 11.33 -0.46
N SER A 128 11.31 12.66 -0.42
CA SER A 128 10.69 13.56 -1.40
C SER A 128 10.97 13.22 -2.88
N PRO A 129 12.17 12.72 -3.29
CA PRO A 129 12.42 12.37 -4.68
C PRO A 129 11.75 11.05 -5.10
N THR A 130 11.35 10.21 -4.14
CA THR A 130 10.81 8.86 -4.38
C THR A 130 9.33 8.73 -4.06
N ILE A 131 8.67 9.72 -3.45
CA ILE A 131 7.25 9.64 -3.13
C ILE A 131 6.35 10.22 -4.23
N LEU A 132 5.12 9.75 -4.26
CA LEU A 132 4.00 10.30 -5.02
C LEU A 132 2.82 10.45 -4.05
N ASN A 133 2.14 11.60 -4.08
CA ASN A 133 1.09 11.90 -3.09
C ASN A 133 -0.30 11.48 -3.58
N THR A 134 -0.51 11.45 -4.90
CA THR A 134 -1.81 11.17 -5.51
C THR A 134 -1.68 10.19 -6.68
N ILE A 135 -2.80 9.58 -7.05
CA ILE A 135 -2.89 8.76 -8.27
C ILE A 135 -2.67 9.63 -9.51
N ASP A 136 -3.13 10.88 -9.50
CA ASP A 136 -2.94 11.81 -10.61
C ASP A 136 -1.44 12.11 -10.83
N ASP A 137 -0.66 12.27 -9.76
CA ASP A 137 0.79 12.43 -9.85
C ASP A 137 1.46 11.21 -10.49
N LEU A 138 0.98 10.01 -10.14
CA LEU A 138 1.45 8.76 -10.74
C LEU A 138 1.10 8.68 -12.23
N ASN A 139 -0.15 8.96 -12.59
CA ASN A 139 -0.61 8.93 -13.98
C ASN A 139 0.15 9.93 -14.85
N LYS A 140 0.36 11.14 -14.33
CA LYS A 140 1.18 12.17 -14.97
C LYS A 140 2.63 11.71 -15.14
N ALA A 141 3.22 11.09 -14.12
CA ALA A 141 4.59 10.57 -14.19
C ALA A 141 4.72 9.38 -15.15
N CYS A 142 3.68 8.56 -15.28
CA CYS A 142 3.59 7.47 -16.26
C CYS A 142 3.31 7.95 -17.69
N GLY A 143 3.04 9.25 -17.88
CA GLY A 143 2.82 9.84 -19.20
C GLY A 143 1.47 9.45 -19.79
N GLU A 144 0.38 9.52 -19.01
CA GLU A 144 -0.94 9.61 -19.62
C GLU A 144 -0.96 10.84 -20.55
N LYS A 145 -0.96 10.58 -21.86
CA LYS A 145 -1.36 11.59 -22.83
C LYS A 145 -2.79 11.94 -22.46
N GLU A 146 -3.05 13.21 -22.16
CA GLU A 146 -4.41 13.73 -22.28
C GLU A 146 -4.92 13.28 -23.65
N ILE A 147 -5.97 12.46 -23.66
CA ILE A 147 -6.66 12.12 -24.89
C ILE A 147 -7.26 13.44 -25.37
N ALA A 148 -6.55 14.13 -26.26
CA ALA A 148 -7.12 15.23 -27.01
C ALA A 148 -8.32 14.64 -27.76
N THR A 149 -9.51 14.96 -27.29
CA THR A 149 -10.75 14.75 -28.01
C THR A 149 -10.60 15.47 -29.34
N ASN A 150 -10.28 14.72 -30.41
CA ASN A 150 -10.58 15.03 -31.82
C ASN A 150 -10.01 14.02 -32.84
N ASP A 151 -9.39 12.91 -32.44
CA ASP A 151 -9.04 11.85 -33.40
C ASP A 151 -9.73 10.52 -33.04
N CYS A 152 -10.65 10.09 -33.89
CA CYS A 152 -11.19 8.74 -33.86
C CYS A 152 -10.09 7.74 -34.23
N VAL A 153 -9.35 7.26 -33.24
CA VAL A 153 -8.56 6.04 -33.36
C VAL A 153 -9.02 5.08 -32.28
N THR A 154 -9.72 4.03 -32.69
CA THR A 154 -10.05 2.89 -31.84
C THR A 154 -8.77 2.12 -31.54
N VAL A 155 -8.18 2.37 -30.37
CA VAL A 155 -7.21 1.45 -29.78
C VAL A 155 -7.95 0.67 -28.70
N TYR A 156 -8.04 -0.65 -28.90
CA TYR A 156 -8.50 -1.58 -27.87
C TYR A 156 -7.53 -1.51 -26.68
N ALA A 157 -7.96 -0.83 -25.63
CA ALA A 157 -7.43 -1.01 -24.29
C ALA A 157 -8.41 -1.91 -23.54
N ASP A 158 -7.94 -3.08 -23.11
CA ASP A 158 -8.68 -3.90 -22.15
C ASP A 158 -8.69 -3.18 -20.80
N SER A 159 -9.71 -2.32 -20.62
CA SER A 159 -10.12 -1.81 -19.33
C SER A 159 -11.47 -2.43 -18.97
N GLU A 160 -11.46 -3.48 -18.17
CA GLU A 160 -12.65 -3.90 -17.42
C GLU A 160 -12.93 -2.85 -16.32
N THR A 161 -13.48 -1.70 -16.71
CA THR A 161 -14.20 -0.83 -15.77
C THR A 161 -15.58 -1.46 -15.52
N SER A 162 -15.67 -2.30 -14.48
CA SER A 162 -16.96 -2.76 -13.96
C SER A 162 -17.70 -1.58 -13.32
N ASN A 163 -18.70 -1.09 -14.05
CA ASN A 163 -19.65 -0.09 -13.61
C ASN A 163 -20.56 -0.68 -12.51
N ASN A 164 -20.15 -0.51 -11.24
CA ASN A 164 -20.75 -1.17 -10.07
C ASN A 164 -22.14 -0.64 -9.65
N ASN A 165 -22.81 0.23 -10.43
CA ASN A 165 -24.09 0.81 -10.01
C ASN A 165 -25.34 0.02 -10.44
N ALA A 166 -25.24 -0.89 -11.40
CA ALA A 166 -26.33 -1.82 -11.75
C ALA A 166 -26.34 -3.10 -10.88
N ASN A 167 -25.18 -3.52 -10.37
CA ASN A 167 -25.05 -4.75 -9.59
C ASN A 167 -25.45 -4.57 -8.11
N ARG A 168 -25.39 -3.33 -7.58
CA ARG A 168 -25.76 -3.03 -6.18
C ARG A 168 -27.27 -3.20 -5.93
N ARG A 169 -28.12 -2.94 -6.93
CA ARG A 169 -29.58 -3.19 -6.83
C ARG A 169 -29.88 -4.68 -6.85
N ASN A 170 -29.25 -5.46 -7.72
CA ASN A 170 -29.49 -6.90 -7.83
C ASN A 170 -29.01 -7.66 -6.60
N VAL A 171 -27.84 -7.32 -6.04
CA VAL A 171 -27.32 -7.95 -4.81
C VAL A 171 -28.23 -7.64 -3.60
N THR A 172 -28.71 -6.41 -3.47
CA THR A 172 -29.64 -6.03 -2.38
C THR A 172 -31.00 -6.72 -2.51
N ILE A 173 -31.50 -6.90 -3.74
CA ILE A 173 -32.75 -7.62 -4.02
C ILE A 173 -32.61 -9.13 -3.76
N MET A 174 -31.46 -9.74 -4.08
CA MET A 174 -31.24 -11.16 -3.81
C MET A 174 -31.19 -11.47 -2.32
N PHE A 175 -30.53 -10.60 -1.52
CA PHE A 175 -30.51 -10.78 -0.05
C PHE A 175 -31.89 -10.60 0.58
N SER A 176 -32.73 -9.69 0.09
CA SER A 176 -34.09 -9.50 0.63
C SER A 176 -35.03 -10.66 0.29
N ILE A 177 -34.93 -11.24 -0.92
CA ILE A 177 -35.72 -12.40 -1.32
C ILE A 177 -35.34 -13.65 -0.51
N SER A 178 -34.05 -13.89 -0.27
CA SER A 178 -33.60 -15.03 0.54
C SER A 178 -34.06 -14.92 2.00
N ILE A 179 -34.03 -13.71 2.60
CA ILE A 179 -34.52 -13.49 3.97
C ILE A 179 -36.04 -13.67 4.04
N ALA A 180 -36.79 -13.17 3.06
CA ALA A 180 -38.25 -13.34 3.01
C ALA A 180 -38.67 -14.81 2.88
N LEU A 181 -37.99 -15.59 2.03
CA LEU A 181 -38.22 -17.03 1.90
C LEU A 181 -37.88 -17.80 3.18
N LEU A 182 -36.80 -17.42 3.88
CA LEU A 182 -36.43 -18.03 5.16
C LEU A 182 -37.48 -17.73 6.24
N LEU A 183 -37.98 -16.49 6.30
CA LEU A 183 -39.04 -16.09 7.24
C LEU A 183 -40.37 -16.79 6.94
N LEU A 184 -40.78 -16.89 5.67
CA LEU A 184 -41.96 -17.65 5.26
C LEU A 184 -41.82 -19.14 5.61
N TYR A 185 -40.62 -19.71 5.45
CA TYR A 185 -40.34 -21.10 5.83
C TYR A 185 -40.40 -21.33 7.34
N LEU A 186 -39.91 -20.38 8.14
CA LEU A 186 -39.99 -20.44 9.60
C LEU A 186 -41.43 -20.25 10.10
N LEU A 187 -42.21 -19.39 9.45
CA LEU A 187 -43.64 -19.19 9.77
C LEU A 187 -44.49 -20.41 9.40
N SER A 188 -44.21 -21.08 8.26
CA SER A 188 -44.92 -22.31 7.89
C SER A 188 -44.62 -23.47 8.84
N ARG A 189 -43.40 -23.54 9.38
CA ARG A 189 -43.03 -24.51 10.43
C ARG A 189 -43.64 -24.17 11.80
N SER A 190 -43.84 -22.90 12.10
CA SER A 190 -44.42 -22.46 13.37
C SER A 190 -45.94 -22.66 13.44
N CYS A 191 -46.61 -22.89 12.31
CA CYS A 191 -48.06 -23.12 12.24
C CYS A 191 -48.45 -24.62 12.31
N CYS A 192 -47.46 -25.53 12.36
CA CYS A 192 -47.65 -26.96 12.61
C CYS A 192 -46.88 -27.37 13.86
N ARG A 193 -47.30 -26.84 15.01
CA ARG A 193 -47.09 -27.47 16.31
C ARG A 193 -48.22 -27.09 17.25
#